data_AF-A0A832UA35-F1
#
_entry.id   AF-A0A832UA35-F1
#
_cell.length_a   1.000
_cell.length_b   1.000
_cell.length_c   1.000
_cell.angle_alpha   90.00
_cell.angle_beta   90.00
_cell.angle_gamma   90.00
#
_symmetry.space_group_name_H-M   'P 1'
#
loop_
_entity.id
_entity.type
_entity.pdbx_description
1 polymer ?
#
loop_
_entity_poly.entity_id
_entity_poly.type
_entity_poly.pdbx_seq_one_letter_code
_entity_poly.pdbx_strand_id
1 'polypeptide(L)'
;MADIATLISDVLEGHRLTEPEATLLMKTKGRDTLAILNVADEMRERRVGDVVTYVRNQNLHVTNICKNLCGFCGFGRKATDEGAYCHDKAGIQAQAKLAYERNVTEICLLSGVHP
;
A
#
# COMPACT_ATOMS: atom_id res chain seq x y z
N MET A 1 -27.19 15.84 -10.34
CA MET A 1 -25.95 15.35 -9.72
C MET A 1 -25.72 16.23 -8.51
N ALA A 2 -25.49 15.64 -7.33
CA ALA A 2 -25.19 16.44 -6.13
C ALA A 2 -23.93 17.29 -6.40
N ASP A 3 -23.97 18.53 -5.95
CA ASP A 3 -22.79 19.40 -5.96
C ASP A 3 -21.71 18.79 -5.04
N ILE A 4 -20.44 19.05 -5.33
CA ILE A 4 -19.30 18.50 -4.57
C ILE A 4 -19.42 18.87 -3.10
N ALA A 5 -19.86 20.09 -2.80
CA ALA A 5 -20.05 20.58 -1.43
C ALA A 5 -21.08 19.75 -0.65
N THR A 6 -22.21 19.38 -1.27
CA THR A 6 -23.21 18.51 -0.65
C THR A 6 -22.64 17.11 -0.42
N LEU A 7 -22.00 16.54 -1.44
CA LEU A 7 -21.47 15.18 -1.37
C LEU A 7 -20.41 15.03 -0.25
N ILE A 8 -19.49 15.98 -0.10
CA ILE A 8 -18.47 15.91 0.95
C ILE A 8 -19.06 16.12 2.35
N SER A 9 -20.14 16.91 2.48
CA SER A 9 -20.88 17.07 3.73
C SER A 9 -21.55 15.77 4.15
N ASP A 10 -22.26 15.12 3.21
CA ASP A 10 -22.93 13.83 3.47
C ASP A 10 -21.92 12.77 3.91
N VAL A 11 -20.73 12.76 3.29
CA VAL A 11 -19.63 11.84 3.64
C VAL A 11 -19.12 12.09 5.08
N LEU A 12 -19.01 13.33 5.53
CA LEU A 12 -18.65 13.65 6.93
C LEU A 12 -19.70 13.16 7.93
N GLU A 13 -20.96 13.09 7.52
CA GLU A 13 -22.07 12.55 8.32
C GLU A 13 -22.17 11.02 8.26
N GLY A 14 -21.28 10.36 7.52
CA GLY A 14 -21.18 8.90 7.45
C GLY A 14 -21.83 8.27 6.21
N HIS A 15 -22.21 9.07 5.21
CA HIS A 15 -22.68 8.55 3.92
C HIS A 15 -21.62 7.66 3.27
N ARG A 16 -22.05 6.49 2.78
CA ARG A 16 -21.19 5.58 2.04
C ARG A 16 -21.26 5.91 0.56
N LEU A 17 -20.14 6.41 0.02
CA LEU A 17 -20.00 6.72 -1.40
C LEU A 17 -20.43 5.55 -2.30
N THR A 18 -21.22 5.88 -3.31
CA THR A 18 -21.46 5.04 -4.47
C THR A 18 -20.30 5.15 -5.47
N GLU A 19 -20.19 4.21 -6.40
CA GLU A 19 -19.14 4.23 -7.45
C GLU A 19 -19.17 5.52 -8.31
N PRO A 20 -20.34 6.02 -8.77
CA PRO A 20 -20.39 7.28 -9.51
C PRO A 20 -19.93 8.49 -8.71
N GLU A 21 -20.28 8.56 -7.41
CA GLU A 21 -19.86 9.62 -6.51
C GLU A 21 -18.34 9.59 -6.25
N ALA A 22 -17.79 8.41 -5.98
CA ALA A 22 -16.35 8.25 -5.83
C ALA A 22 -15.59 8.64 -7.11
N THR A 23 -16.12 8.28 -8.28
CA THR A 23 -15.56 8.65 -9.57
C THR A 23 -15.61 10.16 -9.81
N LEU A 24 -16.68 10.83 -9.38
CA LEU A 24 -16.80 12.29 -9.43
C LEU A 24 -15.71 12.96 -8.58
N LEU A 25 -15.53 12.51 -7.33
CA LEU A 25 -14.48 13.03 -6.45
C LEU A 25 -13.07 12.85 -7.05
N MET A 26 -12.78 11.66 -7.60
CA MET A 26 -11.48 11.37 -8.25
C MET A 26 -11.22 12.21 -9.51
N LYS A 27 -12.28 12.66 -10.20
CA LYS A 27 -12.16 13.52 -11.40
C LYS A 27 -12.13 15.02 -11.09
N THR A 28 -12.38 15.41 -9.84
CA THR A 28 -12.45 16.81 -9.41
C THR A 28 -11.07 17.46 -9.52
N LYS A 29 -11.04 18.73 -9.98
CA LYS A 29 -9.81 19.50 -10.19
C LYS A 29 -9.96 20.91 -9.63
N GLY A 30 -8.84 21.57 -9.40
CA GLY A 30 -8.82 22.98 -9.00
C GLY A 30 -9.10 23.16 -7.52
N ARG A 31 -9.86 24.20 -7.17
CA ARG A 31 -10.08 24.59 -5.77
C ARG A 31 -10.90 23.56 -4.99
N ASP A 32 -11.84 22.88 -5.64
CA ASP A 32 -12.68 21.87 -5.00
C ASP A 32 -11.88 20.65 -4.53
N THR A 33 -10.70 20.40 -5.14
CA THR A 33 -9.78 19.37 -4.65
C THR A 33 -9.31 19.66 -3.22
N LEU A 34 -9.12 20.94 -2.85
CA LEU A 34 -8.72 21.30 -1.48
C LEU A 34 -9.84 21.02 -0.47
N ALA A 35 -11.10 21.25 -0.85
CA ALA A 35 -12.24 20.92 0.00
C ALA A 35 -12.32 19.40 0.27
N ILE A 36 -12.08 18.59 -0.77
CA ILE A 36 -12.02 17.12 -0.64
C ILE A 36 -10.88 16.70 0.31
N LEU A 37 -9.69 17.28 0.17
CA LEU A 37 -8.54 16.97 1.02
C LEU A 37 -8.79 17.33 2.49
N ASN A 38 -9.41 18.49 2.75
CA ASN A 38 -9.75 18.92 4.12
C ASN A 38 -10.75 17.96 4.77
N VAL A 39 -11.80 17.56 4.03
CA VAL A 39 -12.77 16.57 4.53
C VAL A 39 -12.12 15.22 4.78
N ALA A 40 -11.21 14.77 3.91
CA ALA A 40 -10.47 13.53 4.11
C ALA A 40 -9.60 13.58 5.37
N ASP A 41 -8.97 14.73 5.65
CA ASP A 41 -8.16 14.91 6.86
C ASP A 41 -9.02 14.94 8.13
N GLU A 42 -10.16 15.64 8.10
CA GLU A 42 -11.11 15.66 9.21
C GLU A 42 -11.68 14.25 9.48
N MET A 43 -12.01 13.48 8.44
CA MET A 43 -12.43 12.08 8.61
C MET A 43 -11.34 11.21 9.24
N ARG A 44 -10.08 11.41 8.83
CA ARG A 44 -8.92 10.73 9.44
C ARG A 44 -8.82 11.11 10.91
N GLU A 45 -8.84 12.40 11.24
CA GLU A 45 -8.77 12.90 12.61
C GLU A 45 -9.90 12.35 13.50
N ARG A 46 -11.15 12.42 13.05
CA ARG A 46 -12.32 11.86 13.76
C ARG A 46 -12.17 10.35 14.03
N ARG A 47 -11.49 9.61 13.15
CA ARG A 47 -11.37 8.14 13.24
C ARG A 47 -10.16 7.67 14.04
N VAL A 48 -9.01 8.31 13.89
CA VAL A 48 -7.73 7.84 14.46
C VAL A 48 -6.99 8.89 15.29
N GLY A 49 -7.49 10.12 15.37
CA GLY A 49 -6.85 11.23 16.07
C GLY A 49 -5.55 11.69 15.42
N ASP A 50 -4.72 12.35 16.22
CA ASP A 50 -3.45 12.97 15.79
C ASP A 50 -2.22 12.05 15.91
N VAL A 51 -2.38 10.89 16.54
CA VAL A 51 -1.26 9.99 16.75
C VAL A 51 -0.89 9.32 15.43
N VAL A 52 0.22 9.77 14.84
CA VAL A 52 0.83 9.09 13.70
C VAL A 52 1.65 7.90 14.18
N THR A 53 1.24 6.70 13.80
CA THR A 53 1.92 5.45 14.16
C THR A 53 2.86 4.99 13.03
N TYR A 54 3.82 4.12 13.37
CA TYR A 54 4.70 3.49 12.41
C TYR A 54 4.98 2.05 12.81
N VAL A 55 5.34 1.21 11.83
CA VAL A 55 5.79 -0.17 12.05
C VAL A 55 7.24 -0.28 11.59
N ARG A 56 8.09 -0.84 12.45
CA ARG A 56 9.46 -1.19 12.07
C ARG A 56 9.44 -2.56 11.41
N ASN A 57 9.17 -2.58 10.12
CA ASN A 57 9.03 -3.79 9.30
C ASN A 57 10.36 -4.13 8.58
N GLN A 58 10.63 -5.42 8.35
CA GLN A 58 11.57 -5.86 7.32
C GLN A 58 10.96 -6.94 6.40
N ASN A 59 11.07 -6.70 5.09
CA ASN A 59 10.78 -7.72 4.09
C ASN A 59 11.88 -8.80 4.09
N LEU A 60 11.48 -10.07 4.08
CA LEU A 60 12.35 -11.19 3.77
C LEU A 60 12.04 -11.67 2.36
N HIS A 61 13.04 -11.61 1.50
CA HIS A 61 12.88 -11.98 0.10
C HIS A 61 13.20 -13.46 -0.08
N VAL A 62 12.22 -14.23 -0.54
CA VAL A 62 12.40 -15.67 -0.80
C VAL A 62 13.02 -15.90 -2.17
N THR A 63 12.36 -15.39 -3.20
CA THR A 63 12.83 -15.46 -4.58
C THR A 63 12.22 -14.32 -5.36
N ASN A 64 12.92 -13.81 -6.35
CA ASN A 64 12.35 -12.89 -7.34
C ASN A 64 11.95 -13.60 -8.64
N ILE A 65 12.12 -14.93 -8.73
CA ILE A 65 11.69 -15.73 -9.86
C ILE A 65 10.16 -15.78 -9.86
N CYS A 66 9.56 -15.37 -10.98
CA CYS A 66 8.11 -15.20 -11.06
C CYS A 66 7.57 -15.59 -12.43
N LYS A 67 6.52 -16.42 -12.45
CA LYS A 67 5.86 -16.81 -13.71
C LYS A 67 4.98 -15.72 -14.33
N ASN A 68 4.54 -14.74 -13.54
CA ASN A 68 3.57 -13.73 -13.98
C ASN A 68 4.19 -12.58 -14.78
N LEU A 69 5.42 -12.17 -14.43
CA LEU A 69 6.19 -11.10 -15.11
C LEU A 69 5.34 -9.87 -15.50
N CYS A 70 4.62 -9.30 -14.53
CA CYS A 70 3.71 -8.18 -14.78
C CYS A 70 4.46 -6.96 -15.33
N GLY A 71 3.90 -6.28 -16.34
CA GLY A 71 4.57 -5.17 -17.04
C GLY A 71 4.91 -3.94 -16.19
N PHE A 72 4.30 -3.80 -15.01
CA PHE A 72 4.60 -2.73 -14.05
C PHE A 72 5.57 -3.17 -12.92
N CYS A 73 5.94 -4.45 -12.86
CA CYS A 73 6.68 -5.02 -11.75
C CYS A 73 8.19 -5.03 -12.03
N GLY A 74 8.96 -4.25 -11.28
CA GLY A 74 10.43 -4.26 -11.35
C GLY A 74 11.11 -5.38 -10.55
N PHE A 75 10.34 -6.19 -9.82
CA PHE A 75 10.86 -7.25 -8.96
C PHE A 75 10.99 -8.60 -9.68
N GLY A 76 9.94 -9.02 -10.38
CA GLY A 76 9.85 -10.35 -10.98
C GLY A 76 10.84 -10.57 -12.12
N ARG A 77 11.56 -11.69 -12.09
CA ARG A 77 12.51 -12.13 -13.11
C ARG A 77 12.18 -13.54 -13.60
N LYS A 78 12.57 -13.89 -14.81
CA LYS A 78 12.68 -15.30 -15.22
C LYS A 78 13.87 -15.93 -14.50
N ALA A 79 13.84 -17.25 -14.30
CA ALA A 79 14.96 -17.97 -13.70
C ALA A 79 16.29 -17.80 -14.47
N THR A 80 16.22 -17.48 -15.76
CA THR A 80 17.38 -17.27 -16.64
C THR A 80 17.86 -15.82 -16.70
N ASP A 81 17.13 -14.87 -16.12
CA ASP A 81 17.49 -13.47 -16.19
C ASP A 81 18.65 -13.16 -15.22
N GLU A 82 19.49 -12.21 -15.58
CA GLU A 82 20.53 -11.72 -14.68
C GLU A 82 19.91 -11.16 -13.39
N GLY A 83 20.50 -11.49 -12.25
CA GLY A 83 19.99 -11.08 -10.93
C GLY A 83 18.77 -11.87 -10.44
N ALA A 84 18.39 -12.94 -11.13
CA ALA A 84 17.43 -13.90 -10.59
C ALA A 84 18.04 -14.65 -9.39
N TYR A 85 17.25 -14.81 -8.33
CA TYR A 85 17.67 -15.56 -7.14
C TYR A 85 16.52 -16.38 -6.57
N CYS A 86 16.88 -17.47 -5.90
CA CYS A 86 16.01 -18.24 -5.03
C CYS A 86 16.81 -18.61 -3.79
N HIS A 87 16.47 -18.02 -2.64
CA HIS A 87 17.16 -18.28 -1.40
C HIS A 87 16.77 -19.65 -0.85
N ASP A 88 17.77 -20.39 -0.39
CA ASP A 88 17.55 -21.58 0.41
C ASP A 88 17.20 -21.22 1.86
N LYS A 89 16.94 -22.25 2.68
CA LYS A 89 16.59 -22.07 4.09
C LYS A 89 17.64 -21.25 4.85
N ALA A 90 18.93 -21.48 4.59
CA ALA A 90 20.01 -20.77 5.26
C ALA A 90 20.00 -19.27 4.91
N GLY A 91 19.76 -18.94 3.64
CA GLY A 91 19.59 -17.56 3.17
C GLY A 91 18.41 -16.85 3.86
N ILE A 92 17.26 -17.51 4.00
CA ILE A 92 16.12 -16.94 4.73
C ILE A 92 16.43 -16.74 6.21
N GLN A 93 17.08 -17.73 6.85
CA GLN A 93 17.47 -17.64 8.25
C GLN A 93 18.45 -16.49 8.50
N ALA A 94 19.39 -16.24 7.57
CA ALA A 94 20.31 -15.10 7.67
C ALA A 94 19.57 -13.76 7.59
N GLN A 95 18.60 -13.62 6.67
CA GLN A 95 17.78 -12.41 6.58
C GLN A 95 16.92 -12.20 7.84
N ALA A 96 16.33 -13.27 8.38
CA ALA A 96 15.53 -13.22 9.61
C ALA A 96 16.40 -12.86 10.83
N LYS A 97 17.62 -13.41 10.91
CA LYS A 97 18.59 -13.03 11.95
C LYS A 97 18.95 -11.55 11.88
N LEU A 98 19.20 -11.02 10.68
CA LEU A 98 19.45 -9.59 10.49
C LEU A 98 18.24 -8.74 10.92
N ALA A 99 17.02 -9.18 10.62
CA ALA A 99 15.81 -8.50 11.07
C ALA A 99 15.72 -8.46 12.61
N TYR A 100 16.02 -9.58 13.26
CA TYR A 100 16.09 -9.68 14.72
C TYR A 100 17.17 -8.77 15.32
N GLU A 101 18.39 -8.78 14.78
CA GLU A 101 19.48 -7.88 15.20
C GLU A 101 19.11 -6.40 15.03
N ARG A 102 18.31 -6.11 14.00
CA ARG A 102 17.72 -4.79 13.77
C ARG A 102 16.49 -4.53 14.63
N ASN A 103 16.10 -5.37 15.59
CA ASN A 103 14.96 -5.14 16.49
C ASN A 103 13.69 -4.69 15.72
N VAL A 104 13.39 -5.32 14.58
CA VAL A 104 12.14 -5.08 13.85
C VAL A 104 10.96 -5.68 14.60
N THR A 105 9.78 -5.11 14.45
CA THR A 105 8.55 -5.56 15.12
C THR A 105 7.69 -6.44 14.22
N GLU A 106 7.93 -6.40 12.91
CA GLU A 106 7.17 -7.16 11.92
C GLU A 106 8.09 -7.67 10.79
N ILE A 107 7.80 -8.89 10.33
CA ILE A 107 8.42 -9.50 9.17
C ILE A 107 7.35 -9.71 8.10
N CYS A 108 7.63 -9.27 6.88
CA CYS A 108 6.79 -9.56 5.72
C CYS A 108 7.55 -10.47 4.74
N LEU A 109 6.95 -11.60 4.38
CA LEU A 109 7.53 -12.52 3.39
C LEU A 109 7.17 -12.03 1.99
N LEU A 110 8.20 -11.72 1.18
CA LEU A 110 8.03 -11.32 -0.20
C LEU A 110 8.62 -12.39 -1.13
N SER A 111 7.83 -12.82 -2.10
CA SER A 111 8.24 -13.79 -3.11
C SER A 111 7.62 -13.45 -4.45
N GLY A 112 8.35 -13.74 -5.52
CA GLY A 112 7.76 -13.95 -6.82
C GLY A 112 6.80 -15.14 -6.76
N VAL A 113 5.90 -15.23 -7.73
CA VAL A 113 5.07 -16.42 -7.91
C VAL A 113 5.94 -17.49 -8.58
N HIS A 114 6.78 -18.13 -7.77
CA HIS A 114 7.68 -19.20 -8.17
C HIS A 114 6.84 -20.40 -8.64
N PRO A 115 7.23 -21.09 -9.73
CA PRO A 115 6.56 -22.31 -10.18
C PRO A 115 6.42 -23.38 -9.10
#